data_AF-A0A7R9JJ43-F1
#
_entry.id   AF-A0A7R9JJ43-F1
#
_cell.length_a   1.000
_cell.length_b   1.000
_cell.length_c   1.000
_cell.angle_alpha   90.00
_cell.angle_beta   90.00
_cell.angle_gamma   90.00
#
_symmetry.space_group_name_H-M   'P 1'
#
loop_
_entity.id
_entity.type
_entity.pdbx_description
1 polymer ?
#
loop_
_entity_poly.entity_id
_entity_poly.type
_entity_poly.pdbx_seq_one_letter_code
_entity_poly.pdbx_strand_id
1 'polypeptide(L)'
;QQLKDALGEVVAEMENMDTADESSKNNTKAKQMSIGRKKFNMDPKKGIEYLIEHGLLKMTPEDVAQFLYKGEGLNKTAIGDYLGEKNDFNEQVLKAFVELHDFTDLILVQALR
;
A
#
# COMPACT_ATOMS: atom_id res chain seq x y z
N GLN A 1 -12.45 -4.61 -49.76
CA GLN A 1 -11.58 -3.53 -49.23
C GLN A 1 -12.26 -2.81 -48.06
N GLN A 2 -13.46 -2.25 -48.23
CA GLN A 2 -14.16 -1.46 -47.19
C GLN A 2 -14.50 -2.19 -45.86
N LEU A 3 -14.64 -3.52 -45.88
CA LEU A 3 -14.93 -4.30 -44.65
C LEU A 3 -13.72 -4.48 -43.72
N LYS A 4 -12.49 -4.42 -44.25
CA LYS A 4 -11.27 -4.52 -43.43
C LYS A 4 -10.99 -3.23 -42.66
N ASP A 5 -11.33 -2.09 -43.28
CA ASP A 5 -11.14 -0.77 -42.68
C ASP A 5 -12.14 -0.54 -41.54
N ALA A 6 -13.40 -0.97 -41.69
CA ALA A 6 -14.41 -0.90 -40.63
C ALA A 6 -14.09 -1.80 -39.41
N LEU A 7 -13.49 -2.98 -39.62
CA LEU A 7 -13.05 -3.85 -38.52
C LEU A 7 -11.86 -3.26 -37.75
N GLY A 8 -10.96 -2.56 -38.45
CA GLY A 8 -9.82 -1.86 -37.81
C GLY A 8 -10.26 -0.69 -36.93
N GLU A 9 -11.30 0.03 -37.34
CA GLU A 9 -11.84 1.17 -36.59
C GLU A 9 -12.58 0.73 -35.31
N VAL A 10 -13.34 -0.37 -35.38
CA VAL A 10 -14.03 -0.95 -34.19
C VAL A 10 -13.04 -1.55 -33.19
N VAL A 11 -11.94 -2.15 -33.64
CA VAL A 11 -10.87 -2.66 -32.75
C VAL A 11 -10.15 -1.52 -32.05
N ALA A 12 -9.86 -0.42 -32.76
CA ALA A 12 -9.25 0.77 -32.18
C ALA A 12 -10.16 1.52 -31.18
N GLU A 13 -11.49 1.53 -31.40
CA GLU A 13 -12.44 2.05 -30.41
C GLU A 13 -12.55 1.17 -29.15
N MET A 14 -12.47 -0.17 -29.30
CA MET A 14 -12.46 -1.09 -28.15
C MET A 14 -11.20 -0.92 -27.29
N GLU A 15 -10.03 -0.72 -27.89
CA GLU A 15 -8.77 -0.52 -27.15
C GLU A 15 -8.68 0.85 -26.44
N ASN A 16 -9.40 1.87 -26.93
CA ASN A 16 -9.44 3.19 -26.29
C ASN A 16 -10.45 3.29 -25.14
N MET A 17 -11.45 2.41 -25.06
CA MET A 17 -12.39 2.37 -23.93
C MET A 17 -11.75 1.81 -22.65
N ASP A 18 -10.76 0.92 -22.77
CA ASP A 18 -10.07 0.33 -21.61
C ASP A 18 -9.02 1.27 -20.98
N THR A 19 -8.42 2.19 -21.76
CA THR A 19 -7.35 3.07 -21.27
C THR A 19 -7.84 4.29 -20.49
N ALA A 20 -9.05 4.79 -20.79
CA ALA A 20 -9.69 5.89 -20.06
C ALA A 20 -10.21 5.47 -18.67
N ASP A 21 -10.62 4.20 -18.52
CA ASP A 21 -11.11 3.64 -17.26
C ASP A 21 -9.95 3.35 -16.28
N GLU A 22 -8.85 2.76 -16.77
CA GLU A 22 -7.62 2.52 -15.98
C GLU A 22 -7.05 3.81 -15.36
N SER A 23 -7.05 4.91 -16.13
CA SER A 23 -6.57 6.23 -15.68
C SER A 23 -7.43 6.81 -14.54
N SER A 24 -8.75 6.57 -14.60
CA SER A 24 -9.72 7.05 -13.60
C SER A 24 -9.72 6.17 -12.33
N LYS A 25 -9.54 4.86 -12.48
CA LYS A 25 -9.35 3.90 -11.37
C LYS A 25 -8.06 4.17 -10.60
N ASN A 26 -6.96 4.49 -11.29
CA ASN A 26 -5.67 4.79 -10.66
C ASN A 26 -5.73 6.07 -9.81
N ASN A 27 -6.40 7.13 -10.31
CA ASN A 27 -6.63 8.34 -9.53
C ASN A 27 -7.48 8.09 -8.27
N THR A 28 -8.45 7.17 -8.38
CA THR A 28 -9.34 6.80 -7.28
C THR A 28 -8.60 6.01 -6.19
N LYS A 29 -7.79 5.02 -6.57
CA LYS A 29 -6.94 4.25 -5.63
C LYS A 29 -5.91 5.13 -4.92
N ALA A 30 -5.25 6.04 -5.65
CA ALA A 30 -4.30 6.99 -5.05
C ALA A 30 -4.96 7.89 -4.00
N LYS A 31 -6.18 8.36 -4.28
CA LYS A 31 -6.97 9.16 -3.34
C LYS A 31 -7.36 8.35 -2.10
N GLN A 32 -7.84 7.11 -2.27
CA GLN A 32 -8.19 6.25 -1.14
C GLN A 32 -6.95 5.89 -0.30
N MET A 33 -5.80 5.65 -0.93
CA MET A 33 -4.52 5.44 -0.24
C MET A 33 -4.14 6.66 0.62
N SER A 34 -4.28 7.87 0.09
CA SER A 34 -4.04 9.10 0.87
C SER A 34 -4.97 9.22 2.08
N ILE A 35 -6.25 8.85 1.92
CA ILE A 35 -7.23 8.83 3.02
C ILE A 35 -6.85 7.78 4.06
N GLY A 36 -6.45 6.58 3.63
CA GLY A 36 -6.01 5.50 4.52
C GLY A 36 -4.78 5.89 5.34
N ARG A 37 -3.78 6.54 4.72
CA ARG A 37 -2.61 7.10 5.42
C ARG A 37 -3.01 8.16 6.45
N LYS A 38 -3.94 9.06 6.11
CA LYS A 38 -4.46 10.05 7.08
C LYS A 38 -5.18 9.39 8.25
N LYS A 39 -6.02 8.37 7.97
CA LYS A 39 -6.70 7.58 9.01
C LYS A 39 -5.69 6.88 9.90
N PHE A 40 -4.66 6.26 9.34
CA PHE A 40 -3.58 5.63 10.09
C PHE A 40 -2.89 6.62 11.05
N ASN A 41 -2.60 7.83 10.57
CA ASN A 41 -1.97 8.86 11.40
C ASN A 41 -2.86 9.35 12.55
N MET A 42 -4.19 9.17 12.46
CA MET A 42 -5.14 9.51 13.53
C MET A 42 -5.39 8.32 14.46
N ASP A 43 -5.52 7.13 13.89
CA ASP A 43 -5.80 5.87 14.58
C ASP A 43 -5.19 4.73 13.74
N PRO A 44 -4.02 4.19 14.14
CA PRO A 44 -3.26 3.25 13.33
C PRO A 44 -4.05 1.99 12.97
N LYS A 45 -4.80 1.44 13.94
CA LYS A 45 -5.64 0.25 13.71
C LYS A 45 -6.72 0.51 12.67
N LYS A 46 -7.49 1.58 12.83
CA LYS A 46 -8.56 1.92 11.86
C LYS A 46 -8.00 2.28 10.49
N GLY A 47 -6.79 2.84 10.43
CA GLY A 47 -6.09 3.09 9.18
C GLY A 47 -5.80 1.81 8.41
N ILE A 48 -5.23 0.80 9.10
CA ILE A 48 -4.95 -0.50 8.50
C ILE A 48 -6.24 -1.23 8.09
N GLU A 49 -7.25 -1.24 8.96
CA GLU A 49 -8.57 -1.81 8.64
C GLU A 49 -9.17 -1.18 7.38
N TYR A 50 -9.17 0.16 7.30
CA TYR A 50 -9.67 0.88 6.13
C TYR A 50 -8.92 0.49 4.84
N LEU A 51 -7.60 0.38 4.90
CA LEU A 51 -6.78 0.00 3.75
C LEU A 51 -7.07 -1.43 3.30
N ILE A 52 -7.30 -2.35 4.24
CA ILE A 52 -7.64 -3.75 3.95
C ILE A 52 -9.05 -3.85 3.33
N GLU A 53 -10.05 -3.19 3.93
CA GLU A 53 -11.43 -3.18 3.46
C GLU A 53 -11.56 -2.63 2.03
N HIS A 54 -10.72 -1.65 1.66
CA HIS A 54 -10.71 -1.06 0.32
C HIS A 54 -9.81 -1.83 -0.66
N GLY A 55 -9.24 -2.96 -0.25
CA GLY A 55 -8.34 -3.77 -1.08
C GLY A 55 -7.04 -3.08 -1.46
N LEU A 56 -6.63 -2.06 -0.68
CA LEU A 56 -5.39 -1.31 -0.87
C LEU A 56 -4.20 -1.95 -0.15
N LEU A 57 -4.49 -2.81 0.84
CA LEU A 57 -3.52 -3.54 1.63
C LEU A 57 -4.06 -4.96 1.88
N LYS A 58 -3.17 -5.94 1.95
CA LYS A 58 -3.55 -7.31 2.32
C LYS A 58 -3.50 -7.47 3.83
N MET A 59 -4.34 -8.35 4.37
CA MET A 59 -4.36 -8.71 5.80
C MET A 59 -3.27 -9.74 6.13
N THR A 60 -2.05 -9.44 5.71
CA THR A 60 -0.85 -10.29 5.90
C THR A 60 0.21 -9.47 6.63
N PRO A 61 0.89 -10.03 7.64
CA PRO A 61 1.90 -9.30 8.41
C PRO A 61 2.98 -8.67 7.54
N GLU A 62 3.39 -9.36 6.46
CA GLU A 62 4.43 -8.92 5.54
C GLU A 62 4.00 -7.69 4.73
N ASP A 63 2.79 -7.69 4.18
CA ASP A 63 2.28 -6.55 3.40
C ASP A 63 2.08 -5.32 4.29
N VAL A 64 1.56 -5.50 5.51
CA VAL A 64 1.42 -4.42 6.49
C VAL A 64 2.81 -3.89 6.89
N ALA A 65 3.76 -4.77 7.20
CA ALA A 65 5.13 -4.38 7.53
C ALA A 65 5.78 -3.58 6.39
N GLN A 66 5.59 -4.02 5.14
CA GLN A 66 6.14 -3.33 3.98
C GLN A 66 5.48 -1.96 3.74
N PHE A 67 4.18 -1.83 4.04
CA PHE A 67 3.49 -0.55 4.04
C PHE A 67 4.07 0.41 5.08
N LEU A 68 4.27 -0.06 6.31
CA LEU A 68 4.88 0.72 7.39
C LEU A 68 6.34 1.10 7.08
N TYR A 69 7.10 0.17 6.49
CA TYR A 69 8.51 0.36 6.14
C TYR A 69 8.70 1.41 5.04
N LYS A 70 7.82 1.42 4.02
CA LYS A 70 7.81 2.50 3.02
C LYS A 70 7.62 3.87 3.66
N GLY A 71 6.85 3.96 4.75
CA GLY A 71 6.73 5.15 5.60
C GLY A 71 6.17 6.41 4.92
N GLU A 72 5.72 6.31 3.67
CA GLU A 72 5.39 7.46 2.84
C GLU A 72 4.09 8.12 3.31
N GLY A 73 4.19 9.30 3.92
CA GLY A 73 3.05 10.03 4.48
C GLY A 73 2.49 9.45 5.79
N LEU A 74 3.26 8.58 6.45
CA LEU A 74 2.93 8.01 7.76
C LEU A 74 3.68 8.72 8.88
N ASN A 75 3.02 8.93 10.01
CA ASN A 75 3.63 9.47 11.21
C ASN A 75 4.45 8.38 11.91
N LYS A 76 5.75 8.62 12.13
CA LYS A 76 6.65 7.67 12.80
C LYS A 76 6.18 7.30 14.21
N THR A 77 5.54 8.22 14.93
CA THR A 77 4.96 7.93 16.25
C THR A 77 3.81 6.92 16.10
N ALA A 78 2.91 7.14 15.14
CA ALA A 78 1.78 6.23 14.86
C ALA A 78 2.26 4.83 14.43
N ILE A 79 3.36 4.77 13.66
CA ILE A 79 4.02 3.49 13.32
C ILE A 79 4.50 2.79 14.60
N GLY A 80 5.24 3.51 15.46
CA GLY A 80 5.74 2.97 16.73
C GLY A 80 4.61 2.50 17.65
N ASP A 81 3.53 3.28 17.75
CA ASP A 81 2.35 2.92 18.54
C ASP A 81 1.69 1.63 18.02
N TYR A 82 1.54 1.50 16.69
CA TYR A 82 1.00 0.27 16.07
C TYR A 82 1.90 -0.95 16.26
N LEU A 83 3.21 -0.79 16.12
CA LEU A 83 4.17 -1.88 16.29
C LEU A 83 4.37 -2.27 17.77
N GLY A 84 4.15 -1.35 18.70
CA GLY A 84 4.25 -1.58 20.14
C GLY A 84 2.98 -2.12 20.81
N GLU A 85 1.93 -2.36 20.03
CA GLU A 85 0.65 -2.90 20.52
C GLU A 85 0.79 -4.36 21.00
N LYS A 86 0.12 -4.68 22.12
CA LYS A 86 0.07 -6.04 22.68
C LYS A 86 -0.99 -6.90 21.99
N ASN A 87 -0.77 -7.21 20.72
CA ASN A 87 -1.65 -8.03 19.91
C ASN A 87 -0.80 -8.96 19.03
N ASP A 88 -1.16 -10.24 18.96
CA ASP A 88 -0.45 -11.26 18.19
C ASP A 88 -0.21 -10.88 16.73
N PHE A 89 -1.15 -10.16 16.10
CA PHE A 89 -0.97 -9.70 14.72
C PHE A 89 0.07 -8.57 14.64
N ASN A 90 0.00 -7.60 15.56
CA ASN A 90 0.95 -6.50 15.62
C ASN A 90 2.38 -6.99 15.92
N GLU A 91 2.53 -8.01 16.78
CA GLU A 91 3.82 -8.66 17.03
C GLU A 91 4.38 -9.37 15.79
N GLN A 92 3.53 -10.01 14.99
CA GLN A 92 3.95 -10.61 13.71
C GLN A 92 4.36 -9.54 12.70
N VAL A 93 3.60 -8.43 12.61
CA VAL A 93 3.96 -7.28 11.77
C VAL A 93 5.30 -6.69 12.21
N LEU A 94 5.55 -6.57 13.52
CA LEU A 94 6.83 -6.10 14.04
C LEU A 94 7.98 -7.01 13.62
N LYS A 95 7.82 -8.34 13.73
CA LYS A 95 8.85 -9.30 13.28
C LYS A 95 9.16 -9.11 11.79
N ALA A 96 8.13 -9.08 10.94
CA ALA A 96 8.31 -8.84 9.51
C ALA A 96 8.93 -7.45 9.23
N PHE A 97 8.59 -6.42 10.00
CA PHE A 97 9.14 -5.07 9.85
C PHE A 97 10.64 -5.02 10.18
N VAL A 98 11.07 -5.75 11.21
CA VAL A 98 12.49 -5.88 11.58
C VAL A 98 13.25 -6.66 10.51
N GLU A 99 12.65 -7.72 9.94
CA GLU A 99 13.26 -8.48 8.84
C GLU A 99 13.45 -7.68 7.55
N LEU A 100 12.67 -6.61 7.33
CA LEU A 100 12.87 -5.68 6.21
C LEU A 100 14.09 -4.78 6.37
N HIS A 101 14.67 -4.70 7.57
CA HIS A 101 15.89 -3.94 7.79
C HIS A 101 17.11 -4.84 7.60
N ASP A 102 18.00 -4.42 6.71
CA ASP A 102 19.31 -5.06 6.59
C ASP A 102 20.24 -4.51 7.66
N PHE A 103 20.48 -5.32 8.68
CA PHE A 103 21.43 -5.02 9.77
C PHE A 103 22.78 -5.73 9.60
N THR A 104 23.01 -6.38 8.46
CA THR A 104 24.26 -7.11 8.21
C THR A 104 25.45 -6.15 8.30
N ASP A 105 26.49 -6.58 9.00
CA ASP A 105 27.74 -5.83 9.21
C ASP A 105 27.60 -4.46 9.91
N LEU A 106 26.44 -4.15 10.50
CA LEU A 106 26.25 -2.94 11.31
C LEU A 106 26.58 -3.20 12.78
N ILE A 107 27.34 -2.30 13.41
CA ILE A 107 27.46 -2.28 14.87
C ILE A 107 26.14 -1.81 15.50
N LEU A 108 25.87 -2.19 16.76
CA LEU A 108 24.61 -1.87 17.45
C LEU A 108 24.18 -0.40 17.34
N VAL A 109 25.12 0.53 17.47
CA VAL A 109 24.82 1.97 17.38
C VAL A 109 24.45 2.40 15.96
N GLN A 110 24.95 1.71 14.94
CA GLN A 110 24.59 1.96 13.53
C GLN A 110 23.24 1.32 13.18
N ALA A 111 22.97 0.10 13.67
CA ALA A 111 21.68 -0.57 13.46
C ALA A 111 20.49 0.17 14.11
N LEU A 112 20.74 0.97 15.16
CA LEU A 112 19.73 1.76 15.86
C LEU A 112 19.52 3.18 15.28
N ARG A 113 20.34 3.63 14.33
CA ARG A 113 20.28 4.98 13.74
C ARG A 113 19.44 5.02 12.47
#